data_AF-A0A2M9LNV1-F1
#
_entry.id   AF-A0A2M9LNV1-F1
#
_cell.length_a   1.000
_cell.length_b   1.000
_cell.length_c   1.000
_cell.angle_alpha   90.00
_cell.angle_beta   90.00
_cell.angle_gamma   90.00
#
_symmetry.space_group_name_H-M   'P 1'
#
loop_
_entity.id
_entity.type
_entity.pdbx_description
1 polymer ?
#
loop_
_entity_poly.entity_id
_entity_poly.type
_entity_poly.pdbx_seq_one_letter_code
_entity_poly.pdbx_strand_id
1 'polypeptide(L)'
;MSTPDTRPPRWPLPPAPPSHDPVLFARAMRDMRLTWRARGILAELSVGYGPGQDPTISELVALNRDDRLAAEGREAFRTAVRELRGLGYLTPDATTASGVGERLIVDLAPAAEAWLIPQHPGFGLYVDGS
;
A
#
# COMPACT_ATOMS: atom_id res chain seq x y z
N MET A 1 -32.93 -24.52 -23.60
CA MET A 1 -32.52 -23.22 -23.06
C MET A 1 -31.43 -23.52 -22.03
N SER A 2 -30.15 -23.37 -22.41
CA SER A 2 -29.02 -23.76 -21.55
C SER A 2 -28.58 -22.56 -20.72
N THR A 3 -28.66 -22.67 -19.40
CA THR A 3 -28.13 -21.69 -18.45
C THR A 3 -26.60 -21.71 -18.54
N PRO A 4 -25.92 -20.55 -18.71
CA PRO A 4 -24.46 -20.52 -18.69
C PRO A 4 -23.95 -20.93 -17.30
N ASP A 5 -22.98 -21.83 -17.29
CA ASP A 5 -22.26 -22.32 -16.10
C ASP A 5 -21.49 -21.15 -15.47
N THR A 6 -22.11 -20.41 -14.55
CA THR A 6 -21.52 -19.25 -13.86
C THR A 6 -20.51 -19.71 -12.82
N ARG A 7 -19.37 -20.24 -13.28
CA ARG A 7 -18.25 -20.49 -12.37
C ARG A 7 -17.76 -19.14 -11.83
N PRO A 8 -17.62 -18.99 -10.50
CA PRO A 8 -17.13 -17.75 -9.93
C PRO A 8 -15.73 -17.44 -10.48
N PRO A 9 -15.40 -16.15 -10.69
CA PRO A 9 -14.10 -15.76 -11.21
C PRO A 9 -13.00 -16.31 -10.30
N ARG A 10 -12.16 -17.18 -10.85
CA ARG A 10 -10.96 -17.67 -10.19
C ARG A 10 -9.85 -16.65 -10.41
N TRP A 11 -9.69 -15.75 -9.44
CA TRP A 11 -8.51 -14.90 -9.42
C TRP A 11 -7.28 -15.78 -9.19
N PRO A 12 -6.17 -15.52 -9.91
CA PRO A 12 -4.92 -16.21 -9.65
C PRO A 12 -4.55 -15.95 -8.18
N LEU A 13 -4.40 -17.02 -7.41
CA LEU A 13 -3.82 -16.91 -6.08
C LEU A 13 -2.32 -16.69 -6.25
N PRO A 14 -1.71 -15.72 -5.54
CA PRO A 14 -0.28 -15.55 -5.60
C PRO A 14 0.43 -16.86 -5.18
N PRO A 15 1.54 -17.21 -5.85
CA PRO A 15 2.22 -18.49 -5.65
C PRO A 15 2.88 -18.62 -4.28
N ALA A 16 3.04 -17.49 -3.57
CA ALA A 16 3.55 -17.42 -2.21
C ALA A 16 2.62 -16.54 -1.35
N PRO A 17 2.49 -16.84 -0.05
CA PRO A 17 1.81 -15.94 0.87
C PRO A 17 2.56 -14.59 0.93
N PRO A 18 1.84 -13.48 1.17
CA PRO A 18 2.49 -12.19 1.39
C PRO A 18 3.46 -12.26 2.56
N SER A 19 4.57 -11.56 2.46
CA SER A 19 5.60 -11.44 3.50
C SER A 19 5.14 -10.64 4.73
N HIS A 20 4.01 -9.94 4.60
CA HIS A 20 3.42 -9.09 5.62
C HIS A 20 2.14 -9.70 6.21
N ASP A 21 1.73 -9.23 7.39
CA ASP A 21 0.44 -9.61 7.97
C ASP A 21 -0.71 -9.09 7.09
N PRO A 22 -1.52 -9.98 6.48
CA PRO A 22 -2.56 -9.59 5.54
C PRO A 22 -3.71 -8.82 6.21
N VAL A 23 -3.95 -9.01 7.51
CA VAL A 23 -4.99 -8.30 8.27
C VAL A 23 -4.54 -6.86 8.53
N LEU A 24 -3.31 -6.68 9.00
CA LEU A 24 -2.76 -5.34 9.23
C LEU A 24 -2.62 -4.58 7.90
N PHE A 25 -2.20 -5.24 6.83
CA PHE A 25 -2.15 -4.65 5.50
C PHE A 25 -3.53 -4.18 5.04
N ALA A 26 -4.55 -5.04 5.13
CA ALA A 26 -5.91 -4.68 4.76
C ALA A 26 -6.52 -3.57 5.64
N ARG A 27 -6.06 -3.43 6.89
CA ARG A 27 -6.41 -2.28 7.76
C ARG A 27 -5.69 -1.01 7.33
N ALA A 28 -4.38 -1.08 7.04
CA ALA A 28 -3.60 0.05 6.55
C ALA A 28 -4.20 0.62 5.25
N MET A 29 -4.61 -0.26 4.32
CA MET A 29 -5.28 0.16 3.07
C MET A 29 -6.64 0.83 3.27
N ARG A 30 -7.22 0.74 4.47
CA ARG A 30 -8.49 1.39 4.86
C ARG A 30 -8.31 2.50 5.89
N ASP A 31 -7.08 2.81 6.30
CA ASP A 31 -6.83 3.87 7.26
C ASP A 31 -7.16 5.23 6.64
N MET A 32 -8.13 5.93 7.23
CA MET A 32 -8.60 7.24 6.79
C MET A 32 -7.67 8.38 7.15
N ARG A 33 -6.66 8.14 7.99
CA ARG A 33 -5.54 9.07 8.17
C ARG A 33 -4.65 9.14 6.92
N LEU A 34 -4.67 8.10 6.08
CA LEU A 34 -3.85 8.05 4.88
C LEU A 34 -4.54 8.65 3.65
N THR A 35 -3.78 9.39 2.85
CA THR A 35 -4.15 9.80 1.50
C THR A 35 -4.13 8.61 0.54
N TRP A 36 -4.88 8.71 -0.56
CA TRP A 36 -4.86 7.69 -1.62
C TRP A 36 -3.46 7.46 -2.20
N ARG A 37 -2.64 8.51 -2.26
CA ARG A 37 -1.26 8.42 -2.75
C ARG A 37 -0.36 7.69 -1.77
N ALA A 38 -0.45 8.00 -0.48
CA ALA A 38 0.28 7.29 0.57
C ALA A 38 -0.09 5.80 0.59
N ARG A 39 -1.38 5.45 0.44
CA ARG A 39 -1.82 4.06 0.30
C ARG A 39 -1.20 3.35 -0.90
N GLY A 40 -1.13 4.00 -2.06
CA GLY A 40 -0.52 3.42 -3.26
C GLY A 40 0.98 3.13 -3.08
N ILE A 41 1.73 4.06 -2.48
CA ILE A 41 3.16 3.85 -2.19
C ILE A 41 3.34 2.75 -1.14
N LEU A 42 2.54 2.75 -0.08
CA LEU A 42 2.61 1.69 0.94
C LEU A 42 2.30 0.30 0.34
N ALA A 43 1.31 0.21 -0.56
CA ALA A 43 0.97 -1.03 -1.24
C ALA A 43 2.13 -1.55 -2.10
N GLU A 44 2.73 -0.67 -2.91
CA GLU A 44 3.91 -0.99 -3.73
C GLU A 44 5.06 -1.52 -2.87
N LEU A 45 5.43 -0.80 -1.81
CA LEU A 45 6.53 -1.20 -0.92
C LEU A 45 6.23 -2.49 -0.14
N SER A 46 4.95 -2.81 0.09
CA SER A 46 4.52 -4.01 0.83
C SER A 46 4.53 -5.29 -0.01
N VAL A 47 4.61 -5.19 -1.34
CA VAL A 47 4.75 -6.37 -2.23
C VAL A 47 6.04 -7.13 -1.91
N GLY A 48 7.04 -6.42 -1.39
CA GLY A 48 8.35 -6.95 -1.09
C GLY A 48 9.20 -7.01 -2.35
N TYR A 49 10.46 -6.64 -2.21
CA TYR A 49 11.44 -6.71 -3.28
C TYR A 49 12.30 -7.97 -3.09
N GLY A 50 12.76 -8.57 -4.18
CA GLY A 50 13.75 -9.62 -4.10
C GLY A 50 15.05 -9.11 -3.47
N PRO A 51 15.95 -9.99 -2.98
CA PRO A 51 17.22 -9.57 -2.41
C PRO A 51 17.99 -8.64 -3.37
N GLY A 52 18.28 -7.42 -2.91
CA GLY A 52 19.00 -6.40 -3.70
C GLY A 52 18.13 -5.62 -4.70
N GLN A 53 16.82 -5.84 -4.71
CA GLN A 53 15.85 -5.06 -5.50
C GLN A 53 15.13 -3.99 -4.69
N ASP A 54 15.43 -3.89 -3.38
CA ASP A 54 14.82 -2.91 -2.49
C ASP A 54 15.20 -1.49 -2.90
N PRO A 55 14.24 -0.66 -3.33
CA PRO A 55 14.53 0.66 -3.85
C PRO A 55 14.84 1.64 -2.71
N THR A 56 15.89 2.42 -2.87
CA THR A 56 16.19 3.59 -2.05
C THR A 56 15.24 4.74 -2.36
N ILE A 57 15.11 5.71 -1.44
CA ILE A 57 14.35 6.94 -1.71
C ILE A 57 14.86 7.64 -2.98
N SER A 58 16.18 7.63 -3.19
CA SER A 58 16.80 8.16 -4.42
C SER A 58 16.21 7.56 -5.68
N GLU A 59 16.13 6.22 -5.73
CA GLU A 59 15.73 5.49 -6.93
C GLU A 59 14.25 5.73 -7.22
N LEU A 60 13.39 5.73 -6.20
CA LEU A 60 11.97 6.02 -6.34
C LEU A 60 11.72 7.46 -6.84
N VAL A 61 12.56 8.42 -6.42
CA VAL A 61 12.48 9.82 -6.86
C VAL A 61 13.14 10.03 -8.24
N ALA A 62 14.18 9.26 -8.56
CA ALA A 62 15.00 9.43 -9.78
C ALA A 62 14.35 8.88 -11.05
N LEU A 63 13.48 7.87 -10.96
CA LEU A 63 12.69 7.36 -12.11
C LEU A 63 11.86 8.45 -12.82
N ASN A 64 11.65 9.59 -12.16
CA ASN A 64 10.82 10.69 -12.63
C ASN A 64 11.65 11.94 -13.03
N ARG A 65 12.84 11.79 -13.64
CA ARG A 65 13.74 12.93 -13.90
C ARG A 65 13.39 13.79 -15.13
N ASP A 66 12.77 13.24 -16.16
CA ASP A 66 12.82 13.88 -17.49
C ASP A 66 11.67 14.84 -17.85
N ASP A 67 10.68 15.05 -16.97
CA ASP A 67 9.52 15.91 -17.31
C ASP A 67 9.00 16.81 -16.17
N ARG A 68 8.30 17.89 -16.53
CA ARG A 68 7.60 18.78 -15.59
C ARG A 68 6.46 18.06 -14.85
N LEU A 69 5.74 17.16 -15.53
CA LEU A 69 4.78 16.24 -14.92
C LEU A 69 5.46 15.31 -13.92
N ALA A 70 6.70 14.93 -14.20
CA ALA A 70 7.50 14.11 -13.31
C ALA A 70 7.92 14.88 -12.03
N ALA A 71 8.04 16.22 -12.10
CA ALA A 71 8.28 17.06 -10.92
C ALA A 71 7.11 17.08 -9.93
N GLU A 72 5.88 17.17 -10.43
CA GLU A 72 4.67 17.04 -9.59
C GLU A 72 4.59 15.64 -8.97
N GLY A 73 4.94 14.61 -9.74
CA GLY A 73 5.07 13.24 -9.25
C GLY A 73 6.08 13.12 -8.09
N ARG A 74 7.23 13.82 -8.16
CA ARG A 74 8.25 13.82 -7.10
C ARG A 74 7.76 14.49 -5.82
N GLU A 75 7.13 15.66 -5.92
CA GLU A 75 6.62 16.37 -4.75
C GLU A 75 5.45 15.61 -4.09
N ALA A 76 4.57 15.00 -4.91
CA ALA A 76 3.53 14.11 -4.42
C ALA A 76 4.11 12.90 -3.70
N PHE A 77 5.16 12.27 -4.26
CA PHE A 77 5.85 11.15 -3.65
C PHE A 77 6.50 11.53 -2.32
N ARG A 78 7.25 12.64 -2.27
CA ARG A 78 7.88 13.16 -1.05
C ARG A 78 6.84 13.44 0.04
N THR A 79 5.72 14.04 -0.33
CA THR A 79 4.63 14.35 0.59
C THR A 79 4.04 13.07 1.19
N ALA A 80 3.77 12.07 0.36
CA ALA A 80 3.24 10.78 0.79
C ALA A 80 4.23 9.99 1.67
N VAL A 81 5.53 10.00 1.34
CA VAL A 81 6.57 9.39 2.19
C VAL A 81 6.62 10.08 3.57
N ARG A 82 6.55 11.41 3.60
CA ARG A 82 6.53 12.16 4.87
C ARG A 82 5.29 11.83 5.71
N GLU A 83 4.14 11.71 5.07
CA GLU A 83 2.89 11.29 5.71
C GLU A 83 3.01 9.89 6.32
N LEU A 84 3.50 8.92 5.55
CA LEU A 84 3.71 7.55 6.00
C LEU A 84 4.70 7.48 7.17
N ARG A 85 5.79 8.25 7.13
CA ARG A 85 6.74 8.36 8.27
C ARG A 85 6.08 8.99 9.49
N GLY A 86 5.29 10.05 9.30
CA GLY A 86 4.59 10.73 10.40
C GLY A 86 3.60 9.84 11.14
N LEU A 87 3.03 8.85 10.44
CA LEU A 87 2.11 7.85 11.01
C LEU A 87 2.82 6.53 11.40
N GLY A 88 4.13 6.43 11.19
CA GLY A 88 4.93 5.25 11.55
C GLY A 88 4.88 4.09 10.56
N TYR A 89 4.22 4.25 9.41
CA TYR A 89 4.13 3.19 8.38
C TYR A 89 5.43 2.94 7.63
N LEU A 90 6.34 3.92 7.65
CA LEU A 90 7.68 3.81 7.10
C LEU A 90 8.70 4.22 8.16
N THR A 91 9.68 3.35 8.38
CA THR A 91 10.82 3.60 9.25
C THR A 91 12.12 3.60 8.44
N PRO A 92 13.11 4.42 8.82
CA PRO A 92 14.44 4.35 8.22
C PRO A 92 15.08 3.00 8.47
N ASP A 93 15.70 2.42 7.46
CA ASP A 93 16.65 1.34 7.66
C ASP A 93 17.93 1.92 8.28
N ALA A 94 18.13 1.63 9.57
CA ALA A 94 19.29 2.10 10.35
C ALA A 94 20.64 1.62 9.79
N THR A 95 20.64 0.64 8.89
CA THR A 95 21.86 0.14 8.23
C THR A 95 22.26 0.94 7.00
N THR A 96 21.42 1.90 6.57
CA THR A 96 21.66 2.75 5.39
C THR A 96 21.99 4.19 5.75
N ALA A 97 22.70 4.88 4.85
CA ALA A 97 23.02 6.29 5.04
C ALA A 97 21.74 7.14 5.03
N SER A 98 21.54 7.97 6.05
CA SER A 98 20.38 8.85 6.16
C SER A 98 20.26 9.82 4.96
N GLY A 99 19.03 10.10 4.53
CA GLY A 99 18.74 11.04 3.46
C GLY A 99 18.56 10.37 2.10
N VAL A 100 19.41 10.71 1.13
CA VAL A 100 19.24 10.30 -0.28
C VAL A 100 19.39 8.78 -0.43
N GLY A 101 20.37 8.16 0.24
CA GLY A 101 20.56 6.71 0.27
C GLY A 101 19.72 5.94 1.29
N GLU A 102 18.76 6.58 1.95
CA GLU A 102 17.95 5.96 3.01
C GLU A 102 17.03 4.91 2.38
N ARG A 103 17.13 3.67 2.89
CA ARG A 103 16.15 2.64 2.61
C ARG A 103 15.01 2.77 3.61
N LEU A 104 13.78 2.54 3.15
CA LEU A 104 12.59 2.60 4.00
C LEU A 104 12.08 1.18 4.24
N ILE A 105 11.82 0.88 5.50
CA ILE A 105 11.24 -0.38 5.95
C ILE A 105 9.75 -0.12 6.21
N VAL A 106 8.90 -0.97 5.65
CA VAL A 106 7.46 -0.95 5.92
C VAL A 106 7.20 -1.54 7.31
N ASP A 107 6.48 -0.79 8.14
CA ASP A 107 5.93 -1.27 9.40
C ASP A 107 4.40 -1.13 9.35
N LEU A 108 3.68 -2.25 9.51
CA LEU A 108 2.22 -2.26 9.51
C LEU A 108 1.62 -2.19 10.92
N ALA A 109 2.43 -2.20 11.98
CA ALA A 109 1.94 -2.10 13.36
C ALA A 109 1.00 -0.89 13.61
N PRO A 110 1.24 0.31 13.04
CA PRO A 110 0.32 1.45 13.21
C PRO A 110 -1.10 1.20 12.69
N ALA A 111 -1.31 0.20 11.83
CA ALA A 111 -2.63 -0.19 11.35
C ALA A 111 -3.52 -0.82 12.42
N ALA A 112 -2.96 -1.22 13.58
CA ALA A 112 -3.76 -1.65 14.72
C ALA A 112 -4.72 -0.54 15.20
N GLU A 113 -4.30 0.72 15.06
CA GLU A 113 -5.05 1.92 15.46
C GLU A 113 -5.60 2.71 14.25
N ALA A 114 -5.72 2.05 13.09
CA ALA A 114 -6.21 2.68 11.87
C ALA A 114 -7.60 3.31 12.07
N TRP A 115 -7.81 4.50 11.51
CA TRP A 115 -9.12 5.15 11.53
C TRP A 115 -9.95 4.56 10.40
N LEU A 116 -10.78 3.57 10.73
CA LEU A 116 -11.65 2.91 9.76
C LEU A 116 -12.97 3.65 9.62
N ILE A 117 -13.55 3.66 8.42
CA ILE A 117 -14.94 4.09 8.24
C ILE A 117 -15.83 3.19 9.12
N PRO A 118 -16.69 3.75 9.99
CA PRO A 118 -17.59 2.96 10.82
C PRO A 118 -18.42 2.01 9.96
N GLN A 119 -18.33 0.72 10.25
CA GLN A 119 -19.20 -0.26 9.61
C GLN A 119 -20.62 -0.02 10.13
N HIS A 120 -21.48 0.54 9.28
CA HIS A 120 -22.90 0.64 9.58
C HIS A 120 -23.51 -0.75 9.41
N PRO A 121 -24.07 -1.39 10.45
CA PRO A 121 -24.59 -2.76 10.37
C PRO A 121 -25.86 -2.92 9.51
N GLY A 122 -26.22 -1.93 8.68
CA GLY A 122 -27.53 -1.83 8.03
C GLY A 122 -27.57 -2.07 6.52
N PHE A 123 -26.43 -2.21 5.84
CA PHE A 123 -26.39 -2.47 4.38
C PHE A 123 -26.00 -3.91 4.05
N GLY A 124 -26.56 -4.86 4.79
CA GLY A 124 -26.46 -6.28 4.50
C GLY A 124 -27.58 -6.74 3.58
N LEU A 125 -27.21 -7.15 2.36
CA LEU A 125 -27.85 -8.22 1.58
C LEU A 125 -29.39 -8.20 1.52
N TYR A 126 -29.93 -7.50 0.51
CA TYR A 126 -31.22 -7.91 -0.05
C TYR A 126 -31.01 -9.28 -0.72
N VAL A 127 -31.32 -10.34 0.00
CA VAL A 127 -31.53 -11.66 -0.61
C VAL A 127 -32.86 -11.55 -1.34
N ASP A 128 -32.80 -11.34 -2.65
CA ASP A 128 -34.00 -11.46 -3.49
C ASP A 128 -34.36 -12.93 -3.58
N GLY A 129 -35.47 -13.28 -2.95
CA GLY A 129 -35.98 -14.64 -2.86
C GLY A 129 -37.50 -14.59 -2.74
N SER A 130 -38.17 -14.61 -3.89
CA SER A 130 -39.55 -15.07 -4.07
C SER A 130 -39.73 -15.58 -5.49
#